data_AF-A0A7X4WDF6-F1
#
_entry.id   AF-A0A7X4WDF6-F1
#
_cell.length_a   1.000
_cell.length_b   1.000
_cell.length_c   1.000
_cell.angle_alpha   90.00
_cell.angle_beta   90.00
_cell.angle_gamma   90.00
#
_symmetry.space_group_name_H-M   'P 1'
#
loop_
_entity.id
_entity.type
_entity.pdbx_description
1 polymer ?
#
loop_
_entity_poly.entity_id
_entity_poly.type
_entity_poly.pdbx_seq_one_letter_code
_entity_poly.pdbx_strand_id
1 'polypeptide(L)' 'MATLKPQGRQDYPILQKFRLNGRWYDTSEKTIALLPAQASFLLLNGKIGKPALVPVKQGDK' A
#
# COMPACT_ATOMS: atom_id res chain seq x y z
N MET A 1 -26.59 -8.16 -3.33
CA MET A 1 -25.68 -7.02 -3.58
C MET A 1 -24.29 -7.45 -3.16
N ALA A 2 -23.30 -7.33 -4.05
CA ALA A 2 -22.01 -8.03 -3.96
C ALA A 2 -21.26 -7.77 -2.64
N THR A 3 -20.97 -8.85 -1.92
CA THR A 3 -20.12 -8.92 -0.73
C THR A 3 -18.66 -8.77 -1.14
N LEU A 4 -18.10 -7.55 -1.06
CA LEU A 4 -16.67 -7.31 -1.28
C LEU A 4 -15.91 -7.34 0.05
N LYS A 5 -15.42 -8.52 0.45
CA LYS A 5 -14.32 -8.70 1.42
C LYS A 5 -13.41 -9.83 0.91
N PRO A 6 -12.07 -9.74 1.01
CA PRO A 6 -11.27 -8.78 1.76
C PRO A 6 -10.39 -7.91 0.85
N GLN A 7 -10.50 -6.58 0.94
CA GLN A 7 -9.48 -5.71 0.34
C GLN A 7 -8.25 -5.73 1.26
N GLY A 8 -7.44 -6.79 1.13
CA GLY A 8 -6.17 -6.90 1.85
C GLY A 8 -5.27 -5.73 1.50
N ARG A 9 -4.74 -5.05 2.52
CA ARG A 9 -3.67 -4.07 2.30
C ARG A 9 -2.49 -4.80 1.65
N GLN A 10 -1.90 -4.18 0.64
CA GLN A 10 -0.68 -4.66 0.00
C GLN A 10 0.48 -3.76 0.44
N ASP A 11 1.67 -4.35 0.54
CA ASP A 11 2.88 -3.63 0.86
C ASP A 11 3.49 -3.02 -0.40
N TYR A 12 3.56 -1.68 -0.41
CA TYR A 12 4.15 -0.91 -1.48
C TYR A 12 5.48 -0.32 -1.02
N PRO A 13 6.58 -0.46 -1.77
CA PRO A 13 7.85 0.17 -1.41
C PRO A 13 7.75 1.69 -1.54
N ILE A 14 8.24 2.42 -0.53
CA ILE A 14 8.24 3.89 -0.53
C ILE A 14 9.47 4.35 -1.32
N LEU A 15 9.25 5.02 -2.45
CA LEU A 15 10.32 5.50 -3.33
C LEU A 15 10.65 6.98 -3.06
N GLN A 16 9.66 7.75 -2.63
CA GLN A 16 9.81 9.17 -2.32
C GLN A 16 9.04 9.54 -1.06
N LYS A 17 9.44 10.63 -0.40
CA LYS A 17 8.71 11.16 0.76
C LYS A 17 7.34 11.68 0.32
N PHE A 18 6.28 11.33 1.04
CA PHE A 18 4.94 11.84 0.77
C PHE A 18 4.09 11.97 2.03
N ARG A 19 3.01 12.75 1.92
CA ARG A 19 2.01 12.88 2.98
C ARG A 19 0.75 12.12 2.59
N LEU A 20 0.26 11.26 3.48
CA LEU A 20 -0.97 10.51 3.31
C LEU A 20 -1.74 10.50 4.63
N ASN A 21 -3.04 10.82 4.58
CA ASN A 21 -3.91 10.94 5.76
C ASN A 21 -3.30 11.80 6.88
N GLY A 22 -2.63 12.90 6.52
CA GLY A 22 -2.00 13.81 7.48
C GLY A 22 -0.64 13.35 8.04
N ARG A 23 -0.25 12.08 7.84
CA ARG A 23 1.07 11.55 8.25
C ARG A 23 2.10 11.68 7.13
N TRP A 24 3.33 11.99 7.51
CA TRP A 24 4.49 11.97 6.62
C TRP A 24 5.10 10.58 6.58
N TYR A 25 5.30 10.07 5.36
CA TYR A 25 5.97 8.81 5.09
C TYR A 25 7.30 9.12 4.41
N ASP A 26 8.34 8.46 4.90
CA ASP A 26 9.71 8.64 4.47
C ASP A 26 10.25 7.38 3.81
N THR A 27 11.28 7.49 2.99
CA THR A 27 11.92 6.33 2.35
C THR A 27 12.59 5.41 3.37
N SER A 28 12.85 5.90 4.59
CA SER A 28 13.38 5.11 5.70
C SER A 28 12.48 3.95 6.15
N GLU A 29 11.15 4.09 6.02
CA GLU A 29 10.20 3.01 6.41
C GLU A 29 10.19 1.82 5.43
N LYS A 30 10.86 1.96 4.27
CA LYS A 30 11.02 0.96 3.19
C LYS A 30 9.72 0.58 2.48
N THR A 31 8.64 0.28 3.20
CA THR A 31 7.35 -0.17 2.65
C THR A 31 6.17 0.36 3.45
N ILE A 32 5.02 0.53 2.79
CA ILE A 32 3.76 0.95 3.41
C ILE A 32 2.62 0.02 2.99
N ALA A 33 1.84 -0.43 3.98
CA ALA A 33 0.66 -1.25 3.75
C ALA A 33 -0.55 -0.37 3.38
N LEU A 34 -0.95 -0.39 2.11
CA LEU A 34 -2.05 0.42 1.58
C LEU A 34 -3.09 -0.42 0.87
N LEU A 35 -4.33 0.08 0.85
CA LEU A 35 -5.33 -0.46 -0.06
C LEU A 35 -4.97 -0.08 -1.50
N PRO A 36 -5.26 -0.92 -2.51
CA PRO A 36 -5.02 -0.60 -3.91
C PRO A 36 -5.62 0.76 -4.31
N ALA A 37 -6.84 1.06 -3.83
CA ALA A 37 -7.51 2.34 -4.06
C ALA A 37 -6.76 3.55 -3.47
N GLN A 38 -6.06 3.38 -2.35
CA GLN A 38 -5.22 4.43 -1.73
C GLN A 38 -3.86 4.55 -2.44
N ALA A 39 -3.33 3.42 -2.94
CA ALA A 39 -2.04 3.34 -3.60
C ALA A 39 -2.06 3.85 -5.05
N SER A 40 -3.21 3.80 -5.76
CA SER A 40 -3.31 4.18 -7.18
C SER A 40 -2.69 5.54 -7.48
N PHE A 41 -3.07 6.59 -6.73
CA PHE A 41 -2.54 7.93 -6.97
C PHE A 41 -1.06 8.07 -6.61
N LEU A 42 -0.61 7.38 -5.56
CA LEU A 42 0.81 7.40 -5.15
C LEU A 42 1.69 6.67 -6.16
N LEU A 43 1.21 5.56 -6.72
CA LEU A 43 1.88 4.80 -7.77
C LEU A 43 2.00 5.62 -9.05
N LEU A 44 0.91 6.29 -9.46
CA LEU A 44 0.90 7.18 -10.63
C LEU A 44 1.85 8.38 -10.46
N ASN A 45 1.99 8.89 -9.23
CA ASN A 45 2.93 9.98 -8.93
C ASN A 45 4.38 9.49 -8.73
N GLY A 46 4.66 8.19 -8.78
CA GLY A 46 6.00 7.64 -8.53
C GLY A 46 6.46 7.74 -7.07
N LYS A 47 5.54 8.01 -6.13
CA LYS A 47 5.84 8.11 -4.69
C LYS A 47 6.06 6.75 -4.05
N ILE A 48 5.36 5.74 -4.56
CA ILE A 48 5.51 4.33 -4.17
C ILE A 48 5.76 3.49 -5.42
N GLY A 49 6.47 2.37 -5.26
CA GLY A 49 6.68 1.39 -6.32
C GLY A 49 5.52 0.40 -6.40
N LYS A 50 5.59 -0.51 -7.38
CA LYS A 50 4.61 -1.60 -7.54
C LYS A 50 4.55 -2.43 -6.25
N PRO A 51 3.37 -2.97 -5.88
CA PRO A 51 3.24 -3.76 -4.68
C PRO A 51 4.17 -4.97 -4.78
N ALA A 52 4.95 -5.20 -3.72
CA ALA A 52 5.68 -6.45 -3.63
C ALA A 52 4.61 -7.54 -3.50
N LEU A 53 4.62 -8.50 -4.41
CA LEU A 53 3.70 -9.63 -4.42
C LEU A 53 4.13 -10.58 -3.29
N VAL A 54 4.04 -10.12 -2.04
CA VAL A 54 4.06 -11.03 -0.90
C VAL A 54 2.77 -11.83 -1.02
N PRO A 55 2.83 -13.16 -1.18
CA PRO A 55 1.64 -13.97 -1.06
C PRO A 55 1.07 -13.62 0.30
N VAL A 56 -0.13 -13.04 0.30
CA VAL A 56 -0.93 -12.82 1.49
C VAL A 56 -0.90 -14.12 2.29
N LYS A 57 -0.07 -14.16 3.35
CA LYS A 57 -0.33 -15.05 4.48
C LYS A 57 -1.57 -14.48 5.14
N GLN A 58 -2.71 -14.80 4.52
CA GLN A 58 -3.99 -14.87 5.17
C GLN A 58 -3.82 -15.95 6.24
N GLY A 59 -3.35 -15.51 7.41
CA GLY A 59 -3.24 -16.34 8.60
C GLY A 59 -4.64 -16.73 9.03
N ASP A 60 -5.03 -17.91 8.57
CA ASP A 60 -5.93 -18.87 9.20
C ASP A 60 -5.80 -18.82 10.73
N LYS A 61 -6.88 -18.45 11.43
CA LYS A 61 -7.49 -19.20 12.54
C LYS A 61 -8.70 -18.47 13.11
#